data_AF-A0A1V4RNN9-F1
#
_entry.id   AF-A0A1V4RNN9-F1
#
_cell.length_a   1.000
_cell.length_b   1.000
_cell.length_c   1.000
_cell.angle_alpha   90.00
_cell.angle_beta   90.00
_cell.angle_gamma   90.00
#
_symmetry.space_group_name_H-M   'P 1'
#
loop_
_entity.id
_entity.type
_entity.pdbx_description
1 polymer ?
#
loop_
_entity_poly.entity_id
_entity_poly.type
_entity_poly.pdbx_seq_one_letter_code
_entity_poly.pdbx_strand_id
1 'polypeptide(L)'
;MWKQLSLFDAPQLLLGDYYRAIDTGDWRGLPFVMKSIEQLKMDVPYWSEKYAFWEKEIETMKQTEKKSAVEIARFWEKMAPTLQHESLRYEAEHLELYWYSRILEKLDSGKIDYLTEKLHPAYCYLKLRKYQEAIDLVDTYCDQVKEDAFLRGCQSYCCAKMNLIGKATGIFVFAMFYDPFSIEPGHIYNPEVTRLLSALELEYPERRLCRAAWPFQTWLEGYIEIPPVKRFAVAIRKLYDGKLLEKTTRDRESNQVYFNHLLYLSEIARKNSDLINDESIALRKRMKEVNAEAFSKYMERLQ
;
A
#
# COMPACT_ATOMS: atom_id res chain seq x y z
N MET A 1 -24.87 50.92 17.67
CA MET A 1 -24.30 50.79 16.32
C MET A 1 -23.25 49.68 16.34
N TRP A 2 -23.70 48.42 16.33
CA TRP A 2 -22.85 47.20 16.35
C TRP A 2 -23.45 46.14 15.39
N LYS A 3 -23.92 46.57 14.22
CA LYS A 3 -24.39 45.68 13.15
C LYS A 3 -23.35 45.68 12.03
N GLN A 4 -22.18 45.10 12.26
CA GLN A 4 -21.19 44.96 11.18
C GLN A 4 -20.14 43.85 11.38
N LEU A 5 -20.52 42.70 11.94
CA LEU A 5 -19.67 41.48 11.94
C LEU A 5 -20.45 40.17 11.69
N SER A 6 -21.66 40.23 11.11
CA SER A 6 -22.48 39.05 10.80
C SER A 6 -22.33 38.61 9.35
N LEU A 7 -21.09 38.39 8.88
CA LEU A 7 -20.87 37.80 7.55
C LEU A 7 -20.88 36.26 7.57
N PHE A 8 -20.95 35.66 8.76
CA PHE A 8 -21.17 34.22 8.96
C PHE A 8 -22.20 34.06 10.07
N ASP A 9 -23.30 33.36 9.79
CA ASP A 9 -24.25 32.99 10.83
C ASP A 9 -23.50 32.12 11.88
N ALA A 10 -23.76 32.33 13.18
CA ALA A 10 -23.10 31.57 14.26
C ALA A 10 -23.04 30.02 14.06
N PRO A 11 -24.05 29.37 13.44
CA PRO A 11 -23.98 27.97 13.04
C PRO A 11 -22.83 27.64 12.05
N GLN A 12 -22.52 28.51 11.10
CA GLN A 12 -21.45 28.27 10.13
C GLN A 12 -20.07 28.33 10.79
N LEU A 13 -19.89 29.21 11.78
CA LEU A 13 -18.66 29.32 12.55
C LEU A 13 -18.40 28.05 13.38
N LEU A 14 -19.43 27.52 14.06
CA LEU A 14 -19.30 26.31 14.88
C LEU A 14 -19.05 25.05 14.04
N LEU A 15 -19.67 24.93 12.87
CA LEU A 15 -19.33 23.87 11.93
C LEU A 15 -17.89 24.00 11.44
N GLY A 16 -17.45 25.23 11.14
CA GLY A 16 -16.06 25.51 10.80
C GLY A 16 -15.10 25.11 11.91
N ASP A 17 -15.42 25.41 13.17
CA ASP A 17 -14.62 25.00 14.33
C ASP A 17 -14.58 23.48 14.51
N TYR A 18 -15.67 22.77 14.21
CA TYR A 18 -15.74 21.30 14.28
C TYR A 18 -14.79 20.66 13.27
N TYR A 19 -14.89 21.06 12.00
CA TYR A 19 -14.02 20.56 10.95
C TYR A 19 -12.56 20.96 11.20
N ARG A 20 -12.31 22.22 11.62
CA ARG A 20 -10.97 22.66 12.00
C ARG A 20 -10.38 21.82 13.13
N ALA A 21 -11.16 21.51 14.17
CA ALA A 21 -10.67 20.70 15.29
C ALA A 21 -10.25 19.30 14.81
N ILE A 22 -11.01 18.69 13.90
CA ILE A 22 -10.68 17.39 13.30
C ILE A 22 -9.45 17.50 12.40
N ASP A 23 -9.42 18.47 11.48
CA ASP A 23 -8.31 18.69 10.53
C ASP A 23 -6.98 18.95 11.23
N THR A 24 -7.01 19.69 12.34
CA THR A 24 -5.82 20.08 13.12
C THR A 24 -5.48 19.08 14.23
N GLY A 25 -6.33 18.08 14.46
CA GLY A 25 -6.18 17.12 15.55
C GLY A 25 -6.32 17.72 16.95
N ASP A 26 -7.13 18.77 17.12
CA ASP A 26 -7.50 19.32 18.42
C ASP A 26 -8.57 18.46 19.12
N TRP A 27 -8.16 17.25 19.51
CA TRP A 27 -9.04 16.28 20.20
C TRP A 27 -9.46 16.72 21.61
N ARG A 28 -8.78 17.72 22.18
CA ARG A 28 -9.11 18.31 23.48
C ARG A 28 -10.20 19.38 23.34
N GLY A 29 -10.17 20.16 22.27
CA GLY A 29 -11.18 21.17 21.93
C GLY A 29 -12.46 20.57 21.33
N LEU A 30 -12.35 19.47 20.59
CA LEU A 30 -13.46 18.84 19.87
C LEU A 30 -14.72 18.56 20.74
N PRO A 31 -14.63 18.01 21.97
CA PRO A 31 -15.80 17.82 22.84
C PRO A 31 -16.58 19.09 23.15
N PHE A 32 -15.89 20.24 23.27
CA PHE A 32 -16.54 21.52 23.56
C PHE A 32 -17.33 22.00 22.34
N VAL A 33 -16.73 21.90 21.15
CA VAL A 33 -17.38 22.28 19.89
C VAL A 33 -18.60 21.39 19.62
N MET A 34 -18.47 20.07 19.80
CA MET A 34 -19.58 19.14 19.65
C MET A 34 -20.73 19.45 20.59
N LYS A 35 -20.44 19.75 21.86
CA LYS A 35 -21.47 20.13 22.84
C LYS A 35 -22.20 21.41 22.43
N SER A 36 -21.50 22.39 21.86
CA SER A 36 -22.11 23.62 21.35
C SER A 36 -23.04 23.36 20.16
N ILE A 37 -22.65 22.49 19.23
CA ILE A 37 -23.49 22.10 18.09
C ILE A 37 -24.79 21.40 18.57
N GLU A 38 -24.66 20.46 19.52
CA GLU A 38 -25.80 19.75 20.12
C GLU A 38 -26.76 20.71 20.84
N GLN A 39 -26.22 21.63 21.66
CA GLN A 39 -27.03 22.60 22.42
C GLN A 39 -27.80 23.57 21.54
N LEU A 40 -27.23 23.95 20.40
CA LEU A 40 -27.88 24.85 19.44
C LEU A 40 -28.82 24.12 18.48
N LYS A 41 -28.96 22.79 18.60
CA LYS A 41 -29.81 21.95 17.73
C LYS A 41 -29.57 22.23 16.25
N MET A 42 -28.31 22.37 15.87
CA MET A 42 -27.94 22.67 14.50
C MET A 42 -28.29 21.49 13.59
N ASP A 43 -28.84 21.79 12.41
CA ASP A 43 -29.19 20.78 11.41
C ASP A 43 -27.92 20.32 10.68
N VAL A 44 -27.23 19.36 11.28
CA VAL A 44 -26.01 18.74 10.73
C VAL A 44 -26.34 17.32 10.29
N PRO A 45 -26.09 16.95 9.02
CA PRO A 45 -26.35 15.60 8.55
C PRO A 45 -25.66 14.55 9.41
N TYR A 46 -26.43 13.54 9.84
CA TYR A 46 -25.96 12.40 10.65
C TYR A 46 -25.30 12.80 11.98
N TRP A 47 -25.69 13.95 12.56
CA TRP A 47 -25.05 14.48 13.75
C TRP A 47 -25.03 13.52 14.94
N SER A 48 -26.14 12.82 15.22
CA SER A 48 -26.21 11.85 16.32
C SER A 48 -25.18 10.73 16.16
N GLU A 49 -24.97 10.24 14.94
CA GLU A 49 -23.96 9.23 14.63
C GLU A 49 -22.54 9.80 14.83
N LYS A 50 -22.27 11.00 14.29
CA LYS A 50 -20.97 11.69 14.43
C LYS A 50 -20.64 12.00 15.89
N TYR A 51 -21.64 12.39 16.67
CA TYR A 51 -21.49 12.70 18.08
C TYR A 51 -21.09 11.44 18.87
N ALA A 52 -21.89 10.38 18.74
CA ALA A 52 -21.65 9.11 19.42
C ALA A 52 -20.30 8.49 19.00
N PHE A 53 -19.93 8.63 17.73
CA PHE A 53 -18.62 8.24 17.21
C PHE A 53 -17.50 8.93 17.98
N TRP A 54 -17.43 10.27 17.95
CA TRP A 54 -16.33 10.99 18.58
C TRP A 54 -16.31 10.85 20.10
N GLU A 55 -17.47 10.75 20.76
CA GLU A 55 -17.52 10.51 22.21
C GLU A 55 -16.81 9.20 22.58
N LYS A 56 -17.09 8.12 21.84
CA LYS A 56 -16.44 6.82 22.02
C LYS A 56 -14.95 6.88 21.67
N GLU A 57 -14.60 7.51 20.55
CA GLU A 57 -13.22 7.50 20.07
C GLU A 57 -12.31 8.37 20.93
N ILE A 58 -12.76 9.52 21.43
CA ILE A 58 -12.00 10.37 22.35
C ILE A 58 -11.72 9.64 23.68
N GLU A 59 -12.69 8.88 24.20
CA GLU A 59 -12.47 8.06 25.38
C GLU A 59 -11.42 6.96 25.12
N THR A 60 -11.48 6.33 23.95
CA THR A 60 -10.49 5.36 23.49
C THR A 60 -9.09 5.98 23.37
N MET A 61 -8.98 7.20 22.84
CA MET A 61 -7.73 7.96 22.74
C MET A 61 -7.09 8.18 24.12
N LYS A 62 -7.89 8.53 25.14
CA LYS A 62 -7.39 8.70 26.52
C LYS A 62 -6.88 7.38 27.10
N GLN A 63 -7.62 6.29 26.89
CA GLN A 63 -7.24 4.96 27.39
C GLN A 63 -5.97 4.40 26.75
N THR A 64 -5.62 4.88 25.55
CA THR A 64 -4.43 4.44 24.80
C THR A 64 -3.21 5.34 25.03
N GLU A 65 -3.34 6.45 25.74
CA GLU A 65 -2.27 7.45 25.91
C GLU A 65 -0.99 6.87 26.55
N LYS A 66 -1.13 5.86 27.42
CA LYS A 66 -0.02 5.18 28.10
C LYS A 66 0.52 3.94 27.37
N LYS A 67 -0.13 3.51 26.28
CA LYS A 67 0.27 2.32 25.53
C LYS A 67 1.54 2.58 24.71
N SER A 68 2.32 1.54 24.46
CA SER A 68 3.44 1.54 23.53
C SER A 68 2.98 1.61 22.06
N ALA A 69 3.87 1.95 21.13
CA ALA A 69 3.57 1.96 19.70
C ALA A 69 3.01 0.62 19.18
N VAL A 70 3.56 -0.51 19.67
CA VAL A 70 3.12 -1.87 19.28
C VAL A 70 1.69 -2.15 19.78
N GLU A 71 1.36 -1.76 21.01
CA GLU A 71 0.01 -1.93 21.55
C GLU A 71 -1.02 -1.04 20.84
N ILE A 72 -0.63 0.18 20.45
CA ILE A 72 -1.47 1.06 19.64
C ILE A 72 -1.66 0.47 18.24
N ALA A 73 -0.61 -0.03 17.60
CA ALA A 73 -0.68 -0.68 16.30
C ALA A 73 -1.66 -1.87 16.28
N ARG A 74 -1.53 -2.79 17.24
CA ARG A 74 -2.44 -3.95 17.37
C ARG A 74 -3.88 -3.52 17.63
N PHE A 75 -4.06 -2.47 18.43
CA PHE A 75 -5.38 -1.92 18.68
C PHE A 75 -5.99 -1.35 17.39
N TRP A 76 -5.23 -0.54 16.67
CA TRP A 76 -5.66 0.08 15.41
C TRP A 76 -6.02 -0.96 14.35
N GLU A 77 -5.19 -2.00 14.15
CA GLU A 77 -5.47 -3.07 13.18
C GLU A 77 -6.78 -3.81 13.46
N LYS A 78 -7.15 -3.97 14.74
CA LYS A 78 -8.42 -4.58 15.13
C LYS A 78 -9.61 -3.65 14.89
N MET A 79 -9.40 -2.34 15.08
CA MET A 79 -10.47 -1.36 15.03
C MET A 79 -10.74 -0.84 13.60
N ALA A 80 -9.71 -0.61 12.80
CA ALA A 80 -9.81 0.00 11.47
C ALA A 80 -10.87 -0.65 10.55
N PRO A 81 -11.03 -2.00 10.50
CA PRO A 81 -12.06 -2.63 9.69
C PRO A 81 -13.49 -2.29 10.10
N THR A 82 -13.70 -1.86 11.35
CA THR A 82 -15.03 -1.55 11.90
C THR A 82 -15.50 -0.13 11.58
N LEU A 83 -14.64 0.71 10.99
CA LEU A 83 -14.92 2.11 10.70
C LEU A 83 -15.61 2.34 9.34
N GLN A 84 -16.08 1.29 8.67
CA GLN A 84 -16.68 1.37 7.34
C GLN A 84 -18.15 1.84 7.39
N HIS A 85 -18.35 3.12 7.72
CA HIS A 85 -19.65 3.79 7.61
C HIS A 85 -19.54 5.00 6.68
N GLU A 86 -20.34 5.01 5.60
CA GLU A 86 -20.31 6.08 4.59
C GLU A 86 -20.62 7.46 5.19
N SER A 87 -21.52 7.51 6.19
CA SER A 87 -21.87 8.74 6.93
C SER A 87 -20.73 9.31 7.78
N LEU A 88 -19.72 8.50 8.11
CA LEU A 88 -18.59 8.84 8.98
C LEU A 88 -17.25 8.83 8.24
N ARG A 89 -17.25 8.79 6.89
CA ARG A 89 -16.02 8.64 6.12
C ARG A 89 -14.98 9.72 6.46
N TYR A 90 -15.40 10.98 6.54
CA TYR A 90 -14.51 12.09 6.86
C TYR A 90 -13.91 11.94 8.27
N GLU A 91 -14.73 11.62 9.26
CA GLU A 91 -14.31 11.40 10.64
C GLU A 91 -13.35 10.21 10.76
N ALA A 92 -13.66 9.09 10.09
CA ALA A 92 -12.86 7.88 10.08
C ALA A 92 -11.48 8.10 9.42
N GLU A 93 -11.41 8.86 8.33
CA GLU A 93 -10.15 9.22 7.67
C GLU A 93 -9.22 10.02 8.61
N HIS A 94 -9.76 10.99 9.36
CA HIS A 94 -8.95 11.79 10.29
C HIS A 94 -8.56 11.01 11.54
N LEU A 95 -9.43 10.13 12.03
CA LEU A 95 -9.10 9.20 13.09
C LEU A 95 -7.95 8.26 12.68
N GLU A 96 -7.96 7.75 11.45
CA GLU A 96 -6.87 6.93 10.91
C GLU A 96 -5.53 7.70 10.93
N LEU A 97 -5.52 8.95 10.47
CA LEU A 97 -4.32 9.80 10.50
C LEU A 97 -3.82 10.04 11.94
N TYR A 98 -4.73 10.26 12.88
CA TYR A 98 -4.37 10.38 14.29
C TYR A 98 -3.62 9.15 14.79
N TRP A 99 -4.16 7.95 14.55
CA TRP A 99 -3.53 6.72 15.06
C TRP A 99 -2.14 6.50 14.46
N TYR A 100 -1.95 6.74 13.17
CA TYR A 100 -0.61 6.66 12.57
C TYR A 100 0.36 7.70 13.16
N SER A 101 -0.08 8.93 13.42
CA SER A 101 0.75 9.94 14.08
C SER A 101 1.17 9.47 15.47
N ARG A 102 0.22 8.95 16.26
CA ARG A 102 0.50 8.45 17.62
C ARG A 102 1.44 7.25 17.65
N ILE A 103 1.32 6.36 16.68
CA ILE A 103 2.24 5.22 16.53
C ILE A 103 3.66 5.73 16.30
N LEU A 104 3.85 6.69 15.39
CA LEU A 104 5.17 7.26 15.09
C LEU A 104 5.74 8.09 16.24
N GLU A 105 4.92 8.86 16.95
CA GLU A 105 5.34 9.64 18.13
C GLU A 105 5.86 8.76 19.27
N LYS A 106 5.33 7.54 19.40
CA LYS A 106 5.76 6.57 20.41
C LYS A 106 6.76 5.54 19.89
N LEU A 107 7.19 5.67 18.65
CA LEU A 107 8.18 4.78 18.07
C LEU A 107 9.55 5.12 18.63
N ASP A 108 10.25 4.12 19.16
CA ASP A 108 11.64 4.28 19.60
C ASP A 108 12.52 4.66 18.39
N SER A 109 13.43 5.62 18.59
CA SER A 109 14.37 6.00 17.53
C SER A 109 15.20 4.79 17.11
N GLY A 110 15.20 4.47 15.81
CA GLY A 110 15.95 3.34 15.25
C GLY A 110 15.17 2.04 15.10
N LYS A 111 13.89 1.99 15.50
CA LYS A 111 13.03 0.85 15.20
C LYS A 111 12.66 0.87 13.71
N ILE A 112 13.23 -0.07 12.96
CA ILE A 112 12.98 -0.23 11.52
C ILE A 112 12.13 -1.46 11.19
N ASP A 113 11.90 -2.35 12.16
CA ASP A 113 11.11 -3.56 11.95
C ASP A 113 9.59 -3.30 12.02
N TYR A 114 8.85 -4.29 11.53
CA TYR A 114 7.40 -4.38 11.70
C TYR A 114 6.98 -4.31 13.17
N LEU A 115 5.95 -3.52 13.46
CA LEU A 115 5.34 -3.41 14.78
C LEU A 115 4.38 -4.57 15.07
N THR A 116 3.76 -5.08 14.02
CA THR A 116 2.80 -6.20 13.99
C THR A 116 3.02 -7.01 12.73
N GLU A 117 2.26 -8.08 12.51
CA GLU A 117 2.37 -8.88 11.27
C GLU A 117 2.04 -8.10 9.99
N LYS A 118 1.35 -6.95 10.09
CA LYS A 118 0.86 -6.19 8.93
C LYS A 118 1.25 -4.71 8.94
N LEU A 119 1.72 -4.17 10.08
CA LEU A 119 2.03 -2.75 10.20
C LEU A 119 3.52 -2.50 10.33
N HIS A 120 4.07 -1.88 9.29
CA HIS A 120 5.41 -1.32 9.28
C HIS A 120 5.36 0.21 9.48
N PRO A 121 6.32 0.84 10.18
CA PRO A 121 6.28 2.28 10.39
C PRO A 121 6.36 3.11 9.09
N ALA A 122 6.99 2.59 8.04
CA ALA A 122 7.00 3.25 6.72
C ALA A 122 5.59 3.43 6.13
N TYR A 123 4.67 2.51 6.41
CA TYR A 123 3.28 2.65 6.00
C TYR A 123 2.58 3.79 6.75
N CYS A 124 2.91 3.98 8.03
CA CYS A 124 2.41 5.12 8.81
C CYS A 124 2.89 6.45 8.19
N TYR A 125 4.18 6.55 7.83
CA TYR A 125 4.70 7.73 7.11
C TYR A 125 4.01 7.97 5.77
N LEU A 126 3.77 6.91 4.98
CA LEU A 126 3.03 6.98 3.72
C LEU A 126 1.62 7.57 3.93
N LYS A 127 0.90 7.07 4.95
CA LYS A 127 -0.47 7.52 5.26
C LYS A 127 -0.52 8.98 5.70
N LEU A 128 0.50 9.43 6.43
CA LEU A 128 0.69 10.83 6.81
C LEU A 128 1.29 11.71 5.70
N ARG A 129 1.43 11.19 4.48
CA ARG A 129 2.01 11.89 3.32
C ARG A 129 3.46 12.37 3.51
N LYS A 130 4.17 11.76 4.45
CA LYS A 130 5.61 11.95 4.70
C LYS A 130 6.40 11.01 3.79
N TYR A 131 6.34 11.31 2.49
CA TYR A 131 6.77 10.37 1.45
C TYR A 131 8.28 10.09 1.47
N GLN A 132 9.10 11.11 1.77
CA GLN A 132 10.56 10.94 1.80
C GLN A 132 10.96 10.06 2.99
N GLU A 133 10.41 10.31 4.18
CA GLU A 133 10.67 9.50 5.37
C GLU A 133 10.22 8.04 5.20
N ALA A 134 9.09 7.83 4.52
CA ALA A 134 8.66 6.48 4.15
C ALA A 134 9.66 5.80 3.21
N ILE A 135 10.17 6.50 2.19
CA ILE A 135 11.16 5.97 1.24
C ILE A 135 12.46 5.60 1.97
N ASP A 136 12.98 6.50 2.79
CA ASP A 136 14.25 6.31 3.50
C ASP A 136 14.18 5.12 4.47
N LEU A 137 13.04 4.97 5.16
CA LEU A 137 12.83 3.86 6.07
C LEU A 137 12.69 2.52 5.33
N VAL A 138 12.01 2.49 4.17
CA VAL A 138 11.94 1.27 3.34
C VAL A 138 13.31 0.89 2.81
N ASP A 139 14.10 1.84 2.29
CA ASP A 139 15.45 1.56 1.81
C ASP A 139 16.33 1.02 2.94
N THR A 140 16.27 1.64 4.14
CA THR A 140 16.99 1.16 5.33
C THR A 140 16.60 -0.27 5.71
N TYR A 141 15.30 -0.59 5.76
CA TYR A 141 14.83 -1.94 6.07
C TYR A 141 15.27 -2.96 5.02
N CYS A 142 15.16 -2.63 3.73
CA CYS A 142 15.54 -3.55 2.67
C CYS A 142 17.05 -3.81 2.61
N ASP A 143 17.87 -2.81 2.94
CA ASP A 143 19.32 -2.94 2.98
C ASP A 143 19.81 -3.73 4.21
N GLN A 144 19.15 -3.60 5.36
CA GLN A 144 19.58 -4.22 6.62
C GLN A 144 18.91 -5.56 6.95
N VAL A 145 17.66 -5.74 6.51
CA VAL A 145 16.83 -6.90 6.88
C VAL A 145 16.60 -7.80 5.67
N LYS A 146 15.72 -7.39 4.74
CA LYS A 146 15.40 -8.14 3.51
C LYS A 146 14.52 -7.35 2.56
N GLU A 147 14.47 -7.79 1.31
CA GLU A 147 13.47 -7.33 0.34
C GLU A 147 12.05 -7.76 0.75
N ASP A 148 11.11 -6.83 0.58
CA ASP A 148 9.71 -6.97 0.97
C ASP A 148 8.81 -6.29 -0.07
N ALA A 149 7.92 -7.04 -0.71
CA ALA A 149 7.09 -6.51 -1.79
C ALA A 149 6.06 -5.49 -1.31
N PHE A 150 5.50 -5.65 -0.11
CA PHE A 150 4.54 -4.69 0.45
C PHE A 150 5.23 -3.33 0.65
N LEU A 151 6.41 -3.34 1.26
CA LEU A 151 7.20 -2.12 1.49
C LEU A 151 7.69 -1.49 0.18
N ARG A 152 8.12 -2.30 -0.79
CA ARG A 152 8.47 -1.80 -2.13
C ARG A 152 7.25 -1.22 -2.85
N GLY A 153 6.06 -1.81 -2.71
CA GLY A 153 4.80 -1.24 -3.19
C GLY A 153 4.53 0.15 -2.60
N CYS A 154 4.69 0.29 -1.27
CA CYS A 154 4.59 1.58 -0.59
C CYS A 154 5.62 2.59 -1.11
N GLN A 155 6.90 2.18 -1.22
CA GLN A 155 7.98 3.04 -1.70
C GLN A 155 7.74 3.52 -3.14
N SER A 156 7.26 2.64 -4.01
CA SER A 156 6.88 3.01 -5.37
C SER A 156 5.79 4.09 -5.37
N TYR A 157 4.74 3.90 -4.57
CA TYR A 157 3.65 4.87 -4.47
C TYR A 157 4.15 6.23 -3.98
N CYS A 158 5.00 6.26 -2.95
CA CYS A 158 5.66 7.46 -2.48
C CYS A 158 6.48 8.14 -3.60
N CYS A 159 7.28 7.38 -4.34
CA CYS A 159 8.05 7.91 -5.48
C CYS A 159 7.13 8.55 -6.53
N ALA A 160 6.00 7.92 -6.84
CA ALA A 160 5.03 8.46 -7.78
C ALA A 160 4.39 9.77 -7.28
N LYS A 161 4.04 9.85 -5.98
CA LYS A 161 3.53 11.09 -5.36
C LYS A 161 4.54 12.23 -5.36
N MET A 162 5.83 11.91 -5.39
CA MET A 162 6.93 12.87 -5.51
C MET A 162 7.36 13.13 -6.97
N ASN A 163 6.59 12.68 -7.96
CA ASN A 163 6.88 12.82 -9.39
C ASN A 163 8.20 12.15 -9.86
N LEU A 164 8.67 11.14 -9.12
CA LEU A 164 9.85 10.32 -9.47
C LEU A 164 9.42 9.07 -10.25
N ILE A 165 8.73 9.26 -11.38
CA ILE A 165 8.00 8.20 -12.10
C ILE A 165 8.93 7.04 -12.54
N GLY A 166 10.14 7.33 -13.04
CA GLY A 166 11.07 6.27 -13.44
C GLY A 166 11.50 5.37 -12.28
N LYS A 167 11.76 5.97 -11.10
CA LYS A 167 12.09 5.23 -9.87
C LYS A 167 10.88 4.43 -9.39
N ALA A 168 9.69 5.04 -9.39
CA ALA A 168 8.44 4.38 -9.03
C ALA A 168 8.20 3.12 -9.89
N THR A 169 8.30 3.23 -11.21
CA THR A 169 8.13 2.10 -12.13
C THR A 169 9.10 0.97 -11.84
N GLY A 170 10.38 1.27 -11.65
CA GLY A 170 11.37 0.23 -11.34
C GLY A 170 11.06 -0.55 -10.07
N ILE A 171 10.63 0.16 -9.02
CA ILE A 171 10.30 -0.42 -7.73
C ILE A 171 8.98 -1.20 -7.80
N PHE A 172 7.96 -0.64 -8.46
CA PHE A 172 6.66 -1.30 -8.62
C PHE A 172 6.76 -2.61 -9.37
N VAL A 173 7.47 -2.61 -10.50
CA VAL A 173 7.65 -3.82 -11.31
C VAL A 173 8.39 -4.88 -10.51
N PHE A 174 9.40 -4.51 -9.72
CA PHE A 174 10.02 -5.47 -8.80
C PHE A 174 9.03 -6.02 -7.77
N ALA A 175 8.34 -5.15 -7.03
CA ALA A 175 7.39 -5.57 -6.00
C ALA A 175 6.35 -6.55 -6.56
N MET A 176 5.81 -6.22 -7.74
CA MET A 176 4.73 -6.99 -8.37
C MET A 176 5.21 -8.36 -8.85
N PHE A 177 6.45 -8.42 -9.34
CA PHE A 177 7.04 -9.69 -9.72
C PHE A 177 7.51 -10.51 -8.52
N TYR A 178 8.01 -9.88 -7.45
CA TYR A 178 8.61 -10.55 -6.28
C TYR A 178 7.56 -11.22 -5.37
N ASP A 179 6.48 -10.50 -5.05
CA ASP A 179 5.32 -11.09 -4.39
C ASP A 179 4.05 -10.28 -4.73
N PRO A 180 3.27 -10.73 -5.74
CA PRO A 180 2.12 -9.98 -6.20
C PRO A 180 0.95 -9.94 -5.22
N PHE A 181 0.92 -10.82 -4.21
CA PHE A 181 -0.16 -10.87 -3.23
C PHE A 181 -0.05 -9.75 -2.19
N SER A 182 1.17 -9.27 -1.98
CA SER A 182 1.50 -8.26 -0.97
C SER A 182 1.22 -6.82 -1.43
N ILE A 183 0.88 -6.60 -2.72
CA ILE A 183 0.58 -5.26 -3.22
C ILE A 183 -0.87 -4.85 -2.95
N GLU A 184 -1.04 -3.80 -2.17
CA GLU A 184 -2.34 -3.16 -1.97
C GLU A 184 -2.80 -2.44 -3.26
N PRO A 185 -4.04 -2.67 -3.74
CA PRO A 185 -4.58 -1.99 -4.91
C PRO A 185 -4.53 -0.47 -4.84
N GLY A 186 -4.73 0.10 -3.65
CA GLY A 186 -4.66 1.55 -3.42
C GLY A 186 -3.28 2.16 -3.67
N HIS A 187 -2.23 1.34 -3.77
CA HIS A 187 -0.86 1.77 -4.05
C HIS A 187 -0.46 1.59 -5.53
N ILE A 188 -1.35 1.06 -6.38
CA ILE A 188 -1.11 1.00 -7.81
C ILE A 188 -1.33 2.40 -8.38
N TYR A 189 -0.24 3.06 -8.78
CA TYR A 189 -0.30 4.43 -9.30
C TYR A 189 -0.59 4.50 -10.80
N ASN A 190 -0.43 3.39 -11.55
CA ASN A 190 -0.70 3.35 -12.99
C ASN A 190 -2.17 2.95 -13.23
N PRO A 191 -3.02 3.84 -13.79
CA PRO A 191 -4.45 3.57 -13.98
C PRO A 191 -4.74 2.40 -14.94
N GLU A 192 -3.89 2.18 -15.95
CA GLU A 192 -4.06 1.06 -16.90
C GLU A 192 -3.86 -0.27 -16.18
N VAL A 193 -2.87 -0.35 -15.30
CA VAL A 193 -2.62 -1.54 -14.47
C VAL A 193 -3.78 -1.78 -13.51
N THR A 194 -4.33 -0.72 -12.91
CA THR A 194 -5.52 -0.84 -12.04
C THR A 194 -6.72 -1.38 -12.81
N ARG A 195 -6.98 -0.86 -14.02
CA ARG A 195 -8.08 -1.33 -14.87
C ARG A 195 -7.90 -2.79 -15.28
N LEU A 196 -6.69 -3.18 -15.66
CA LEU A 196 -6.37 -4.58 -15.97
C LEU A 196 -6.60 -5.49 -14.76
N LEU A 197 -6.13 -5.10 -13.58
CA LEU A 197 -6.35 -5.88 -12.36
C LEU A 197 -7.83 -6.06 -12.07
N SER A 198 -8.64 -5.00 -12.18
CA SER A 198 -10.10 -5.09 -12.00
C SER A 198 -10.76 -6.00 -13.05
N ALA A 199 -10.30 -5.96 -14.30
CA ALA A 199 -10.80 -6.87 -15.34
C ALA A 199 -10.45 -8.34 -15.04
N LEU A 200 -9.22 -8.61 -14.60
CA LEU A 200 -8.79 -9.96 -14.19
C LEU A 200 -9.55 -10.45 -12.96
N GLU A 201 -9.91 -9.58 -12.01
CA GLU A 201 -10.74 -9.94 -10.86
C GLU A 201 -12.17 -10.33 -11.25
N LEU A 202 -12.67 -9.92 -12.42
CA LEU A 202 -13.94 -10.37 -12.99
C LEU A 202 -13.82 -11.68 -13.78
N GLU A 203 -12.66 -11.93 -14.40
CA GLU A 203 -12.41 -13.12 -15.22
C GLU A 203 -12.08 -14.36 -14.39
N TYR A 204 -11.27 -14.22 -13.35
CA TYR A 204 -10.82 -15.34 -12.52
C TYR A 204 -11.76 -15.56 -11.33
N PRO A 205 -12.34 -16.77 -11.16
CA PRO A 205 -13.19 -17.08 -10.00
C PRO A 205 -12.46 -16.98 -8.66
N GLU A 206 -11.15 -17.22 -8.67
CA GLU A 206 -10.30 -17.20 -7.49
C GLU A 206 -9.42 -15.95 -7.49
N ARG A 207 -9.63 -15.07 -6.51
CA ARG A 207 -8.87 -13.82 -6.34
C ARG A 207 -7.36 -14.04 -6.30
N ARG A 208 -6.91 -15.15 -5.69
CA ARG A 208 -5.48 -15.47 -5.61
C ARG A 208 -4.89 -15.83 -6.98
N LEU A 209 -5.59 -16.60 -7.82
CA LEU A 209 -5.13 -16.84 -9.19
C LEU A 209 -5.03 -15.55 -10.01
N CYS A 210 -6.00 -14.63 -9.88
CA CYS A 210 -5.91 -13.29 -10.48
C CYS A 210 -4.64 -12.56 -10.03
N ARG A 211 -4.40 -12.53 -8.70
CA ARG A 211 -3.20 -11.92 -8.12
C ARG A 211 -1.90 -12.64 -8.51
N ALA A 212 -1.92 -13.92 -8.82
CA ALA A 212 -0.74 -14.57 -9.37
C ALA A 212 -0.50 -14.19 -10.84
N ALA A 213 -1.57 -14.02 -11.63
CA ALA A 213 -1.51 -13.83 -13.07
C ALA A 213 -1.24 -12.38 -13.52
N TRP A 214 -1.72 -11.38 -12.77
CA TRP A 214 -1.64 -9.98 -13.19
C TRP A 214 -0.21 -9.45 -13.51
N PRO A 215 0.92 -9.91 -12.92
CA PRO A 215 2.23 -9.39 -13.30
C PRO A 215 2.57 -9.74 -14.74
N PHE A 216 2.30 -10.99 -15.13
CA PHE A 216 2.49 -11.44 -16.50
C PHE A 216 1.56 -10.71 -17.46
N GLN A 217 0.27 -10.60 -17.13
CA GLN A 217 -0.69 -9.90 -18.00
C GLN A 217 -0.34 -8.43 -18.18
N THR A 218 0.07 -7.75 -17.10
CA THR A 218 0.48 -6.34 -17.17
C THR A 218 1.70 -6.15 -18.07
N TRP A 219 2.65 -7.09 -18.01
CA TRP A 219 3.76 -7.12 -18.95
C TRP A 219 3.28 -7.44 -20.36
N LEU A 220 2.43 -8.45 -20.56
CA LEU A 220 1.94 -8.93 -21.86
C LEU A 220 1.16 -7.86 -22.65
N GLU A 221 0.40 -7.02 -21.96
CA GLU A 221 -0.34 -5.89 -22.54
C GLU A 221 0.53 -4.65 -22.77
N GLY A 222 1.78 -4.64 -22.27
CA GLY A 222 2.72 -3.53 -22.49
C GLY A 222 2.52 -2.33 -21.57
N TYR A 223 1.72 -2.44 -20.51
CA TYR A 223 1.57 -1.38 -19.52
C TYR A 223 2.82 -1.16 -18.65
N ILE A 224 3.70 -2.16 -18.61
CA ILE A 224 4.99 -2.08 -17.95
C ILE A 224 6.09 -2.71 -18.80
N GLU A 225 7.32 -2.28 -18.52
CA GLU A 225 8.52 -2.98 -18.91
C GLU A 225 9.31 -3.44 -17.69
N ILE A 226 10.02 -4.55 -17.80
CA ILE A 226 10.96 -5.00 -16.77
C ILE A 226 12.26 -4.16 -16.89
N PRO A 227 12.58 -3.31 -15.90
CA PRO A 227 13.78 -2.48 -15.96
C PRO A 227 15.02 -3.28 -15.56
N PRO A 228 16.20 -3.01 -16.13
CA PRO A 228 17.43 -3.80 -15.93
C PRO A 228 18.11 -3.56 -14.56
N VAL A 229 17.38 -3.71 -13.46
CA VAL A 229 17.88 -3.43 -12.10
C VAL A 229 18.49 -4.70 -11.49
N LYS A 230 19.84 -4.79 -11.52
CA LYS A 230 20.59 -5.98 -11.09
C LYS A 230 20.28 -6.43 -9.65
N ARG A 231 20.15 -5.50 -8.69
CA ARG A 231 19.88 -5.85 -7.28
C ARG A 231 18.57 -6.63 -7.09
N PHE A 232 17.54 -6.29 -7.87
CA PHE A 232 16.23 -6.93 -7.82
C PHE A 232 16.26 -8.33 -8.44
N ALA A 233 17.02 -8.52 -9.52
CA ALA A 233 17.27 -9.85 -10.08
C ALA A 233 18.01 -10.76 -9.06
N VAL A 234 18.98 -10.22 -8.32
CA VAL A 234 19.66 -10.97 -7.24
C VAL A 234 18.68 -11.36 -6.14
N ALA A 235 17.79 -10.45 -5.74
CA ALA A 235 16.77 -10.72 -4.72
C ALA A 235 15.82 -11.87 -5.12
N ILE A 236 15.28 -11.85 -6.35
CA ILE A 236 14.42 -12.93 -6.86
C ILE A 236 15.17 -14.27 -6.87
N ARG A 237 16.45 -14.30 -7.26
CA ARG A 237 17.25 -15.54 -7.24
C ARG A 237 17.43 -16.11 -5.84
N LYS A 238 17.63 -15.24 -4.84
CA LYS A 238 17.81 -15.65 -3.44
C LYS A 238 16.59 -16.40 -2.89
N LEU A 239 15.38 -16.14 -3.38
CA LEU A 239 14.17 -16.89 -2.99
C LEU A 239 14.29 -18.40 -3.23
N TYR A 240 15.14 -18.81 -4.17
CA TYR A 240 15.26 -20.20 -4.59
C TYR A 240 16.50 -20.90 -4.05
N ASP A 241 17.41 -20.21 -3.36
CA ASP A 241 18.63 -20.78 -2.76
C ASP A 241 19.38 -21.75 -3.70
N GLY A 242 19.62 -21.33 -4.95
CA GLY A 242 20.28 -22.15 -5.98
C GLY A 242 19.37 -23.15 -6.72
N LYS A 243 18.15 -23.38 -6.26
CA LYS A 243 17.17 -24.33 -6.83
C LYS A 243 16.26 -23.73 -7.89
N LEU A 244 16.64 -22.57 -8.45
CA LEU A 244 15.80 -21.81 -9.39
C LEU A 244 15.42 -22.62 -10.63
N LEU A 245 16.26 -23.55 -11.08
CA LEU A 245 16.01 -24.35 -12.29
C LEU A 245 15.57 -25.79 -11.97
N GLU A 246 15.41 -26.13 -10.69
CA GLU A 246 15.01 -27.48 -10.29
C GLU A 246 13.53 -27.74 -10.62
N LYS A 247 13.25 -28.97 -11.05
CA LYS A 247 11.88 -29.44 -11.27
C LYS A 247 11.24 -29.79 -9.93
N THR A 248 10.41 -28.89 -9.44
CA THR A 248 9.59 -29.13 -8.24
C THR A 248 8.11 -28.97 -8.56
N THR A 249 7.29 -29.83 -7.95
CA THR A 249 5.83 -29.77 -8.05
C THR A 249 5.33 -28.59 -7.22
N ARG A 250 4.45 -27.79 -7.81
CA ARG A 250 3.79 -26.65 -7.16
C ARG A 250 2.31 -26.66 -7.53
N ASP A 251 1.49 -26.04 -6.70
CA ASP A 251 0.12 -25.71 -7.08
C ASP A 251 0.08 -24.69 -8.24
N ARG A 252 -1.11 -24.45 -8.78
CA ARG A 252 -1.33 -23.59 -9.95
C ARG A 252 -0.89 -22.13 -9.70
N GLU A 253 -1.20 -21.57 -8.53
CA GLU A 253 -0.85 -20.19 -8.17
C GLU A 253 0.66 -20.03 -8.04
N SER A 254 1.29 -20.93 -7.29
CA SER A 254 2.72 -20.99 -7.05
C SER A 254 3.51 -21.20 -8.35
N ASN A 255 2.97 -21.97 -9.31
CA ASN A 255 3.55 -22.08 -10.65
C ASN A 255 3.47 -20.76 -11.43
N GLN A 256 2.36 -20.03 -11.34
CA GLN A 256 2.22 -18.74 -12.02
C GLN A 256 3.18 -17.69 -11.44
N VAL A 257 3.30 -17.60 -10.11
CA VAL A 257 4.27 -16.70 -9.46
C VAL A 257 5.70 -17.07 -9.87
N TYR A 258 6.03 -18.36 -9.86
CA TYR A 258 7.34 -18.82 -10.30
C TYR A 258 7.61 -18.53 -11.78
N PHE A 259 6.59 -18.66 -12.65
CA PHE A 259 6.69 -18.23 -14.04
C PHE A 259 7.01 -16.73 -14.14
N ASN A 260 6.36 -15.89 -13.34
CA ASN A 260 6.66 -14.45 -13.30
C ASN A 260 8.11 -14.19 -12.89
N HIS A 261 8.64 -14.90 -11.86
CA HIS A 261 10.04 -14.78 -11.47
C HIS A 261 11.01 -15.15 -12.60
N LEU A 262 10.74 -16.25 -13.31
CA LEU A 262 11.55 -16.67 -14.46
C LEU A 262 11.47 -15.65 -15.61
N LEU A 263 10.27 -15.11 -15.87
CA LEU A 263 10.06 -14.03 -16.84
C LEU A 263 10.90 -12.79 -16.49
N TYR A 264 10.85 -12.34 -15.23
CA TYR A 264 11.66 -11.22 -14.76
C TYR A 264 13.14 -11.46 -15.05
N LEU A 265 13.66 -12.61 -14.63
CA LEU A 265 15.08 -12.94 -14.81
C LEU A 265 15.46 -13.09 -16.29
N SER A 266 14.57 -13.66 -17.12
CA SER A 266 14.78 -13.82 -18.56
C SER A 266 14.87 -12.46 -19.26
N GLU A 267 14.00 -11.52 -18.93
CA GLU A 267 14.03 -10.17 -19.50
C GLU A 267 15.25 -9.37 -19.03
N ILE A 268 15.68 -9.52 -17.79
CA ILE A 268 16.94 -8.94 -17.31
C ILE A 268 18.14 -9.52 -18.07
N ALA A 269 18.19 -10.84 -18.27
CA ALA A 269 19.26 -11.49 -19.03
C ALA A 269 19.29 -11.01 -20.49
N ARG A 270 18.11 -10.90 -21.12
CA ARG A 270 17.94 -10.40 -22.50
C ARG A 270 18.40 -8.96 -22.66
N LYS A 271 18.08 -8.07 -21.70
CA LYS A 271 18.45 -6.65 -21.77
C LYS A 271 19.93 -6.37 -21.46
N ASN A 272 20.63 -7.29 -20.79
CA ASN A 272 22.03 -7.13 -20.39
C ASN A 272 23.04 -7.87 -21.30
N SER A 273 22.55 -8.59 -22.32
CA SER A 273 23.40 -9.38 -23.21
C SER A 273 22.99 -9.15 -24.66
N ASP A 274 23.93 -8.74 -25.50
CA ASP A 274 23.71 -8.59 -26.95
C ASP A 274 23.49 -9.95 -27.67
N LEU A 275 23.72 -11.07 -26.96
CA LEU A 275 23.57 -12.43 -27.44
C LEU A 275 22.69 -13.27 -26.49
N ILE A 276 21.97 -14.24 -27.04
CA ILE A 276 21.27 -15.27 -26.24
C ILE A 276 22.36 -16.06 -25.49
N ASN A 277 22.44 -15.89 -24.17
CA ASN A 277 23.36 -16.65 -23.31
C ASN A 277 22.70 -17.94 -22.79
N ASP A 278 23.52 -18.90 -22.35
CA ASP A 278 23.06 -20.22 -21.84
C ASP A 278 22.03 -20.07 -20.72
N GLU A 279 22.16 -19.02 -19.92
CA GLU A 279 21.23 -18.68 -18.85
C GLU A 279 19.83 -18.32 -19.38
N SER A 280 19.74 -17.47 -20.41
CA SER A 280 18.46 -17.12 -21.03
C SER A 280 17.77 -18.36 -21.62
N ILE A 281 18.54 -19.27 -22.23
CA ILE A 281 18.02 -20.54 -22.76
C ILE A 281 17.47 -21.41 -21.62
N ALA A 282 18.23 -21.55 -20.53
CA ALA A 282 17.82 -22.35 -19.37
C ALA A 282 16.55 -21.79 -18.71
N LEU A 283 16.47 -20.47 -18.53
CA LEU A 283 15.28 -19.80 -17.98
C LEU A 283 14.06 -20.02 -18.87
N ARG A 284 14.17 -19.81 -20.19
CA ARG A 284 13.06 -20.02 -21.14
C ARG A 284 12.59 -21.47 -21.20
N LYS A 285 13.53 -22.43 -21.18
CA LYS A 285 13.19 -23.85 -21.09
C LYS A 285 12.37 -24.11 -19.82
N ARG A 286 12.79 -23.56 -18.68
CA ARG A 286 12.07 -23.72 -17.42
C ARG A 286 10.71 -23.04 -17.44
N MET A 287 10.58 -21.84 -18.02
CA MET A 287 9.29 -21.16 -18.21
C MET A 287 8.30 -22.05 -18.96
N LYS A 288 8.73 -22.67 -20.07
CA LYS A 288 7.91 -23.60 -20.86
C LYS A 288 7.44 -24.81 -20.05
N GLU A 289 8.31 -25.36 -19.20
CA GLU A 289 7.97 -26.51 -18.34
C GLU A 289 6.99 -26.16 -17.22
N VAL A 290 7.05 -24.91 -16.71
CA VAL A 290 6.21 -24.43 -15.60
C VAL A 290 4.82 -24.02 -16.08
N ASN A 291 4.75 -23.27 -17.19
CA ASN A 291 3.49 -22.85 -17.79
C ASN A 291 3.67 -22.69 -19.30
N ALA A 292 3.36 -23.75 -20.05
CA ALA A 292 3.51 -23.77 -21.51
C ALA A 292 2.60 -22.75 -22.22
N GLU A 293 1.40 -22.51 -21.71
CA GLU A 293 0.46 -21.55 -22.31
C GLU A 293 0.97 -20.12 -22.18
N ALA A 294 1.36 -19.71 -20.97
CA ALA A 294 1.96 -18.39 -20.76
C ALA A 294 3.29 -18.23 -21.51
N PHE A 295 4.07 -19.31 -21.64
CA PHE A 295 5.30 -19.29 -22.42
C PHE A 295 5.07 -19.05 -23.92
N SER A 296 4.02 -19.63 -24.52
CA SER A 296 3.67 -19.36 -25.91
C SER A 296 3.36 -17.87 -26.13
N LYS A 297 2.53 -17.29 -25.27
CA LYS A 297 2.20 -15.84 -25.28
C LYS A 297 3.44 -14.96 -25.08
N TYR A 298 4.36 -15.38 -24.19
CA TYR A 298 5.67 -14.74 -24.01
C TYR A 298 6.49 -14.72 -25.30
N MET A 299 6.56 -15.83 -26.03
CA MET A 299 7.32 -15.92 -27.27
C MET A 299 6.69 -15.14 -28.41
N GLU A 300 5.35 -15.12 -28.52
CA GLU A 300 4.62 -14.31 -29.50
C GLU A 300 4.92 -12.82 -29.33
N ARG A 301 4.97 -12.33 -28.09
CA ARG A 301 5.30 -10.93 -27.80
C ARG A 301 6.75 -10.54 -28.12
N LEU A 302 7.67 -11.52 -28.22
CA LEU A 302 9.07 -11.26 -28.57
C LEU A 302 9.33 -11.24 -30.08
N GLN A 303 8.37 -11.64 -30.91
CA GLN A 303 8.46 -11.64 -32.38
C GLN A 303 8.09 -10.27 -32.93
#